data_AF-A0A2D7UTM7-F1
#
_entry.id   AF-A0A2D7UTM7-F1
#
_cell.length_a   1.000
_cell.length_b   1.000
_cell.length_c   1.000
_cell.angle_alpha   90.00
_cell.angle_beta   90.00
_cell.angle_gamma   90.00
#
_symmetry.space_group_name_H-M   'P 1'
#
loop_
_entity.id
_entity.type
_entity.pdbx_description
1 polymer ?
#
loop_
_entity_poly.entity_id
_entity_poly.type
_entity_poly.pdbx_seq_one_letter_code
_entity_poly.pdbx_strand_id
1 'polypeptide(L)'
;MRLTALLLTLLLLCPACGGSSDWNDSHKTNFLRACRREAGYEKQDLCTPLAMEIENRIKQGASKTCLLFSANDIAIADDPTQRADAQQRFDSC
;
A
#
# COMPACT_ATOMS: atom_id res chain seq x y z
N MET A 1 -15.34 44.38 -7.89
CA MET A 1 -14.66 43.31 -8.64
C MET A 1 -13.47 42.76 -7.84
N ARG A 2 -13.70 42.03 -6.74
CA ARG A 2 -12.61 41.39 -5.96
C ARG A 2 -12.99 40.03 -5.35
N LEU A 3 -14.25 39.61 -5.46
CA LEU A 3 -14.77 38.38 -4.85
C LEU A 3 -14.63 37.15 -5.76
N THR A 4 -14.38 37.32 -7.06
CA THR A 4 -14.23 36.21 -8.01
C THR A 4 -12.85 35.56 -8.00
N ALA A 5 -11.83 36.23 -7.46
CA ALA A 5 -10.46 35.70 -7.44
C ALA A 5 -10.21 34.65 -6.34
N LEU A 6 -11.02 34.65 -5.27
CA LEU A 6 -10.88 33.71 -4.16
C LEU A 6 -11.48 32.32 -4.44
N LEU A 7 -12.33 32.19 -5.45
CA LEU A 7 -12.94 30.90 -5.81
C LEU A 7 -12.00 30.01 -6.66
N LEU A 8 -11.03 30.60 -7.36
CA LEU A 8 -10.10 29.86 -8.23
C LEU A 8 -8.97 29.15 -7.47
N THR A 9 -8.62 29.60 -6.27
CA THR A 9 -7.59 28.95 -5.44
C THR A 9 -8.10 27.71 -4.70
N LEU A 10 -9.42 27.54 -4.53
CA LEU A 10 -9.99 26.36 -3.86
C LEU A 10 -9.98 25.09 -4.74
N LEU A 11 -9.85 25.25 -6.07
CA LEU A 11 -9.90 24.13 -7.03
C LEU A 11 -8.55 23.42 -7.24
N LEU A 12 -7.47 23.92 -6.64
CA LEU A 12 -6.12 23.36 -6.76
C LEU A 12 -5.77 22.35 -5.65
N LEU A 13 -6.70 22.04 -4.75
CA LEU A 13 -6.53 21.10 -3.65
C LEU A 13 -7.19 19.74 -3.89
N CYS A 14 -7.65 19.45 -5.11
CA CYS A 14 -7.95 18.07 -5.47
C CYS A 14 -6.61 17.32 -5.62
N PRO A 15 -6.20 16.44 -4.68
CA PRO A 15 -5.18 15.46 -5.04
C PRO A 15 -5.75 14.74 -6.25
N ALA A 16 -5.02 14.79 -7.36
CA ALA A 16 -5.41 14.11 -8.57
C ALA A 16 -5.68 12.65 -8.19
N CYS A 17 -6.95 12.25 -8.18
CA CYS A 17 -7.36 10.86 -8.29
C CYS A 17 -6.98 10.40 -9.70
N GLY A 18 -5.69 10.29 -9.96
CA GLY A 18 -5.12 9.63 -11.11
C GLY A 18 -5.26 8.12 -10.90
N GLY A 19 -6.50 7.65 -10.93
CA GLY A 19 -6.89 6.26 -10.75
C GLY A 19 -6.51 5.42 -11.97
N SER A 20 -5.21 5.22 -12.17
CA SER A 20 -4.67 4.01 -12.77
C SER A 20 -3.97 3.30 -11.63
N SER A 21 -4.65 2.33 -11.03
CA SER A 21 -4.01 1.35 -10.17
C SER A 21 -2.93 0.67 -11.02
N ASP A 22 -1.69 1.16 -10.94
CA ASP A 22 -0.54 0.53 -11.61
C ASP A 22 -0.34 -0.93 -11.17
N TRP A 23 -1.09 -1.42 -10.19
CA TRP A 23 -1.11 -2.81 -9.79
C TRP A 23 -1.66 -3.72 -10.89
N ASN A 24 -0.84 -4.70 -11.29
CA ASN A 24 -1.17 -5.74 -12.27
C ASN A 24 -0.49 -7.06 -11.89
N ASP A 25 -0.67 -8.10 -12.70
CA ASP A 25 -0.12 -9.43 -12.42
C ASP A 25 1.41 -9.47 -12.33
N SER A 26 2.11 -8.62 -13.08
CA SER A 26 3.57 -8.49 -13.00
C SER A 26 3.99 -7.94 -11.63
N HIS A 27 3.31 -6.89 -11.15
CA HIS A 27 3.54 -6.34 -9.81
C HIS A 27 3.25 -7.35 -8.71
N LYS A 28 2.13 -8.07 -8.82
CA LYS A 28 1.76 -9.13 -7.88
C LYS A 28 2.82 -10.23 -7.84
N THR A 29 3.28 -10.67 -9.00
CA THR A 29 4.34 -11.70 -9.12
C THR A 29 5.65 -11.22 -8.50
N ASN A 30 6.05 -9.97 -8.77
CA ASN A 30 7.28 -9.39 -8.23
C ASN A 30 7.21 -9.23 -6.71
N PHE A 31 6.08 -8.76 -6.18
CA PHE A 31 5.85 -8.68 -4.74
C PHE A 31 5.94 -10.06 -4.09
N LEU A 32 5.21 -11.07 -4.61
CA LEU A 32 5.24 -12.43 -4.06
C LEU A 32 6.65 -13.01 -4.05
N ARG A 33 7.43 -12.79 -5.11
CA ARG A 33 8.82 -13.25 -5.19
C ARG A 33 9.70 -12.58 -4.12
N ALA A 34 9.59 -11.25 -3.98
CA ALA A 34 10.38 -10.50 -3.01
C ALA A 34 9.99 -10.85 -1.57
N CYS A 35 8.69 -10.79 -1.26
CA CYS A 35 8.15 -11.10 0.06
C CYS A 35 8.57 -12.51 0.52
N ARG A 36 8.41 -13.54 -0.32
CA ARG A 36 8.78 -14.92 0.08
C ARG A 36 10.28 -15.11 0.31
N ARG A 37 11.11 -14.38 -0.45
CA ARG A 37 12.56 -14.39 -0.26
C ARG A 37 12.95 -13.74 1.07
N GLU A 38 12.30 -12.63 1.42
CA GLU A 38 12.64 -11.85 2.62
C GLU A 38 12.03 -12.42 3.90
N ALA A 39 10.81 -12.95 3.82
CA ALA A 39 10.11 -13.58 4.94
C ALA A 39 10.82 -14.86 5.44
N GLY A 40 11.58 -15.54 4.57
CA GLY A 40 12.13 -16.87 4.85
C GLY A 40 11.05 -17.96 4.83
N TYR A 41 11.46 -19.23 4.85
CA TYR A 41 10.57 -20.39 4.63
C TYR A 41 9.35 -20.43 5.58
N GLU A 42 9.54 -20.02 6.83
CA GLU A 42 8.52 -20.11 7.88
C GLU A 42 7.38 -19.11 7.73
N LYS A 43 7.60 -17.99 7.04
CA LYS A 43 6.66 -16.85 6.95
C LYS A 43 6.13 -16.63 5.52
N GLN A 44 6.43 -17.51 4.57
CA GLN A 44 6.06 -17.34 3.14
C GLN A 44 4.56 -17.39 2.88
N ASP A 45 3.79 -18.00 3.78
CA ASP A 45 2.34 -18.10 3.73
C ASP A 45 1.65 -16.74 3.89
N LEU A 46 2.28 -15.80 4.61
CA LEU A 46 1.81 -14.41 4.77
C LEU A 46 1.74 -13.64 3.44
N CYS A 47 2.61 -13.98 2.48
CA CYS A 47 2.78 -13.18 1.27
C CYS A 47 1.57 -13.23 0.33
N THR A 48 0.84 -14.34 0.26
CA THR A 48 -0.31 -14.46 -0.65
C THR A 48 -1.50 -13.62 -0.17
N PRO A 49 -1.92 -13.69 1.12
CA PRO A 49 -2.91 -12.78 1.68
C PRO A 49 -2.52 -11.31 1.53
N LEU A 50 -1.26 -10.95 1.84
CA LEU A 50 -0.78 -9.57 1.68
C LEU A 50 -0.91 -9.08 0.23
N ALA A 51 -0.56 -9.91 -0.76
CA ALA A 51 -0.69 -9.54 -2.17
C ALA A 51 -2.15 -9.27 -2.59
N MET A 52 -3.10 -10.05 -2.07
CA MET A 52 -4.53 -9.84 -2.34
C MET A 52 -5.03 -8.56 -1.66
N GLU A 53 -4.59 -8.28 -0.45
CA GLU A 53 -5.01 -7.11 0.30
C GLU A 53 -4.43 -5.81 -0.30
N ILE A 54 -3.17 -5.82 -0.72
CA ILE A 54 -2.55 -4.73 -1.48
C ILE A 54 -3.37 -4.43 -2.74
N GLU A 55 -3.71 -5.47 -3.50
CA GLU A 55 -4.53 -5.33 -4.71
C GLU A 55 -5.88 -4.68 -4.40
N ASN A 56 -6.56 -5.13 -3.34
CA ASN A 56 -7.86 -4.59 -2.94
C ASN A 56 -7.76 -3.13 -2.51
N ARG A 57 -6.77 -2.78 -1.69
CA ARG A 57 -6.60 -1.42 -1.16
C ARG A 57 -6.16 -0.43 -2.24
N ILE A 58 -5.30 -0.84 -3.17
CA ILE A 58 -4.95 0.00 -4.33
C ILE A 58 -6.19 0.29 -5.19
N LYS A 59 -7.08 -0.69 -5.39
CA LYS A 59 -8.36 -0.47 -6.09
C LYS A 59 -9.26 0.54 -5.36
N GLN A 60 -9.10 0.69 -4.04
CA GLN A 60 -9.81 1.68 -3.22
C GLN A 60 -9.09 3.04 -3.15
N GLY A 61 -7.94 3.20 -3.80
CA GLY A 61 -7.18 4.46 -3.86
C GLY A 61 -6.10 4.61 -2.79
N ALA A 62 -5.80 3.55 -2.01
CA ALA A 62 -4.72 3.58 -1.04
C ALA A 62 -3.34 3.68 -1.70
N SER A 63 -2.36 4.19 -0.96
CA SER A 63 -1.00 4.39 -1.47
C SER A 63 -0.27 3.06 -1.71
N LYS A 64 -0.02 2.72 -2.97
CA LYS A 64 0.78 1.54 -3.38
C LYS A 64 2.13 1.48 -2.63
N THR A 65 2.83 2.61 -2.54
CA THR A 65 4.14 2.68 -1.88
C THR A 65 4.03 2.37 -0.39
N CYS A 66 3.05 2.95 0.32
CA CYS A 66 2.82 2.67 1.73
C CYS A 66 2.53 1.18 1.97
N LEU A 67 1.58 0.63 1.20
CA LEU A 67 1.17 -0.76 1.31
C LEU A 67 2.32 -1.73 1.09
N LEU A 68 3.18 -1.48 0.10
CA LEU A 68 4.32 -2.35 -0.19
C LEU A 68 5.38 -2.34 0.91
N PHE A 69 5.69 -1.17 1.48
CA PHE A 69 6.64 -1.08 2.58
C PHE A 69 6.09 -1.75 3.85
N SER A 70 4.87 -1.41 4.25
CA SER A 70 4.28 -2.00 5.47
C SER A 70 4.01 -3.51 5.33
N ALA A 71 3.64 -4.00 4.15
CA ALA A 71 3.53 -5.44 3.90
C ALA A 71 4.87 -6.16 4.03
N ASN A 72 5.97 -5.52 3.61
CA ASN A 72 7.30 -6.10 3.80
C ASN A 72 7.65 -6.19 5.29
N ASP A 73 7.41 -5.12 6.05
CA ASP A 73 7.60 -5.11 7.51
C ASP A 73 6.83 -6.24 8.19
N ILE A 74 5.57 -6.48 7.80
CA ILE A 74 4.75 -7.60 8.31
C ILE A 74 5.41 -8.95 8.01
N ALA A 75 5.89 -9.12 6.78
CA ALA A 75 6.46 -10.38 6.30
C ALA A 75 7.80 -10.72 6.98
N ILE A 76 8.62 -9.69 7.26
CA ILE A 76 9.93 -9.89 7.89
C ILE A 76 9.88 -9.84 9.41
N ALA A 77 8.82 -9.32 10.04
CA ALA A 77 8.72 -9.20 11.50
C ALA A 77 9.04 -10.51 12.22
N ASP A 78 9.97 -10.44 13.17
CA ASP A 78 10.50 -11.59 13.92
C ASP A 78 9.71 -11.88 15.19
N ASP A 79 8.98 -10.90 15.72
CA ASP A 79 8.13 -11.07 16.88
C ASP A 79 6.71 -10.50 16.67
N PRO A 80 5.73 -10.93 17.49
CA PRO A 80 4.34 -10.52 17.35
C PRO A 80 4.09 -9.02 17.51
N THR A 81 4.86 -8.33 18.35
CA THR A 81 4.69 -6.89 18.60
C THR A 81 5.09 -6.09 17.37
N GLN A 82 6.25 -6.40 16.79
CA GLN A 82 6.69 -5.78 15.54
C GLN A 82 5.70 -6.02 14.41
N ARG A 83 5.14 -7.23 14.33
CA ARG A 83 4.12 -7.55 13.34
C ARG A 83 2.83 -6.75 13.56
N ALA A 84 2.39 -6.59 14.79
CA ALA A 84 1.21 -5.80 15.12
C ALA A 84 1.40 -4.32 14.75
N ASP A 85 2.57 -3.75 15.05
CA ASP A 85 2.90 -2.37 14.69
C ASP A 85 2.94 -2.19 13.16
N ALA A 86 3.53 -3.15 12.44
CA ALA A 86 3.57 -3.16 10.99
C ALA A 86 2.17 -3.29 10.37
N GLN A 87 1.32 -4.14 10.97
CA GLN A 87 -0.08 -4.28 10.57
C GLN A 87 -0.85 -2.97 10.78
N GLN A 88 -0.65 -2.28 11.90
CA GLN A 88 -1.28 -0.98 12.14
C GLN A 88 -0.85 0.07 11.11
N ARG A 89 0.43 0.10 10.73
CA ARG A 89 0.91 0.98 9.64
C ARG A 89 0.26 0.62 8.31
N PHE A 90 0.23 -0.66 7.96
CA PHE A 90 -0.44 -1.15 6.76
C PHE A 90 -1.93 -0.77 6.72
N ASP A 91 -2.59 -0.83 7.88
CA ASP A 91 -4.01 -0.50 8.00
C ASP A 91 -4.31 0.98 7.76
N SER A 92 -3.30 1.85 7.89
CA SER A 92 -3.41 3.31 7.75
C SER A 92 -3.05 3.90 6.37
N CYS A 93 -2.72 3.06 5.37
CA CYS A 93 -2.09 3.47 4.09
C CYS A 93 -2.95 4.18 3.00
#